data_AF-A0A651HBW8-F1
#
_entry.id   AF-A0A651HBW8-F1
#
_cell.length_a   1.000
_cell.length_b   1.000
_cell.length_c   1.000
_cell.angle_alpha   90.00
_cell.angle_beta   90.00
_cell.angle_gamma   90.00
#
_symmetry.space_group_name_H-M   'P 1'
#
loop_
_entity.id
_entity.type
_entity.pdbx_description
1 polymer ?
#
loop_
_entity_poly.entity_id
_entity_poly.type
_entity_poly.pdbx_seq_one_letter_code
_entity_poly.pdbx_strand_id
1 'polypeptide(L)'
;MRGRAWKGLGMGKQPIVPAGGWEVLADPEAVRHGVGLVFGARGGAAARLAETFHLRLLMARQLVQRVEAAVRLAKAPFLDLTPSAFRVGLGRLGTGLPGLWTAHVELAGWPAAVRLPGLSAEGGGGYRHPVKLSSSVYRLDASIQHRSAVGSVRLRSLDETGGGRHALEGTLAAGEALKAAPGNLLRVVLPVAGQPLPVVARVSPAEGLGPGEVRFRSVETTFAANQATALKELLGVSIDEVQADLLPEIGPACDLFSLGVIVAEFFLVSDGNTLAEAMDECRSLAAALAEAGVDAAGAAAAVRRMAGEDARWEKALGPARLLDGGETAGASRAIAGSLWWGLVAWIVRTIPGAGPASFRRGPGDAPPTRPAAVFEEPLKELDRLCALSAAAVFPEPAADAELRELVRRFRD
;
A
#
# COMPACT_ATOMS: atom_id res chain seq x y z
N MET A 1 14.50 3.59 17.72
CA MET A 1 14.31 3.46 16.26
C MET A 1 15.64 2.97 15.68
N ARG A 2 15.67 1.94 14.84
CA ARG A 2 16.93 1.54 14.18
C ARG A 2 16.90 1.90 12.71
N GLY A 3 17.80 2.81 12.36
CA GLY A 3 18.71 2.64 11.23
C GLY A 3 20.12 2.74 11.82
N ARG A 4 21.15 2.88 10.99
CA ARG A 4 22.44 3.44 11.44
C ARG A 4 22.21 4.65 12.35
N ALA A 5 23.16 4.98 13.25
CA ALA A 5 23.16 6.24 13.99
C ALA A 5 22.63 7.35 13.07
N TRP A 6 21.56 8.05 13.47
CA TRP A 6 20.94 9.04 12.62
C TRP A 6 21.99 10.08 12.26
N LYS A 7 22.55 10.00 11.05
CA LYS A 7 23.55 10.94 10.56
C LYS A 7 22.89 12.26 10.14
N GLY A 8 21.73 12.59 10.71
CA GLY A 8 20.86 13.67 10.26
C GLY A 8 20.18 13.42 8.90
N LEU A 9 19.31 14.35 8.51
CA LEU A 9 18.86 14.50 7.12
C LEU A 9 19.97 15.19 6.33
N GLY A 10 20.55 14.51 5.35
CA GLY A 10 21.51 15.09 4.41
C GLY A 10 20.83 16.04 3.43
N MET A 11 20.52 17.26 3.86
CA MET A 11 20.26 18.41 2.99
C MET A 11 21.42 19.41 3.18
N GLY A 12 22.65 18.99 2.82
CA GLY A 12 23.89 19.74 3.04
C GLY A 12 24.88 19.06 3.99
N LYS A 13 25.90 19.82 4.43
CA LYS A 13 27.06 19.32 5.22
C LYS A 13 26.77 19.08 6.70
N GLN A 14 25.61 19.45 7.23
CA GLN A 14 25.32 19.31 8.66
C GLN A 14 24.17 18.32 8.94
N PRO A 15 24.42 17.30 9.77
CA PRO A 15 23.38 16.41 10.24
C PRO A 15 22.37 17.20 11.09
N ILE A 16 21.07 17.04 10.85
CA ILE A 16 20.07 17.42 11.85
C ILE A 16 20.30 16.52 13.07
N VAL A 17 20.72 17.11 14.18
CA VAL A 17 20.87 16.43 15.48
C VAL A 17 19.62 16.72 16.29
N PRO A 18 19.05 15.76 17.05
CA PRO A 18 17.98 16.07 17.98
C PRO A 18 18.47 17.14 18.96
N ALA A 19 17.80 18.29 19.03
CA ALA A 19 18.21 19.41 19.88
C ALA A 19 17.37 19.49 21.15
N GLY A 20 17.91 20.14 22.19
CA GLY A 20 17.22 20.33 23.47
C GLY A 20 17.16 19.02 24.27
N GLY A 21 16.04 18.77 24.97
CA GLY A 21 15.91 17.58 25.82
C GLY A 21 15.91 16.22 25.09
N TRP A 22 16.12 16.22 23.77
CA TRP A 22 16.21 15.04 22.91
C TRP A 22 17.64 14.68 22.51
N GLU A 23 18.64 15.48 22.89
CA GLU A 23 20.05 15.27 22.51
C GLU A 23 20.56 13.87 22.84
N VAL A 24 20.04 13.26 23.92
CA VAL A 24 20.39 11.89 24.31
C VAL A 24 19.99 10.83 23.28
N LEU A 25 19.02 11.10 22.41
CA LEU A 25 18.66 10.20 21.30
C LEU A 25 19.70 10.23 20.16
N ALA A 26 20.61 11.20 20.17
CA ALA A 26 21.73 11.24 19.23
C ALA A 26 22.81 10.21 19.58
N ASP A 27 22.85 9.73 20.83
CA ASP A 27 23.81 8.72 21.29
C ASP A 27 23.27 7.29 21.02
N PRO A 28 23.89 6.54 20.10
CA PRO A 28 23.46 5.18 19.77
C PRO A 28 23.59 4.21 20.95
N GLU A 29 24.56 4.39 21.84
CA GLU A 29 24.71 3.53 23.01
C GLU A 29 23.61 3.80 24.04
N ALA A 30 23.32 5.07 24.32
CA ALA A 30 22.19 5.46 25.18
C ALA A 30 20.86 4.87 24.67
N VAL A 31 20.60 4.97 23.36
CA VAL A 31 19.39 4.38 22.75
C VAL A 31 19.38 2.84 22.88
N ARG A 32 20.52 2.16 22.74
CA ARG A 32 20.65 0.70 22.95
C ARG A 32 20.38 0.30 24.40
N HIS A 33 20.77 1.14 25.35
CA HIS A 33 20.48 0.97 26.77
C HIS A 33 19.03 1.33 27.15
N GLY A 34 18.22 1.77 26.18
CA GLY A 34 16.79 1.99 26.36
C GLY A 34 16.42 3.41 26.75
N VAL A 35 17.29 4.40 26.50
CA VAL A 35 16.91 5.80 26.70
C VAL A 35 15.72 6.16 25.79
N GLY A 36 14.70 6.78 26.39
CA GLY A 36 13.43 7.11 25.73
C GLY A 36 12.36 6.02 25.80
N LEU A 37 12.71 4.83 26.32
CA LEU A 37 11.79 3.74 26.68
C LEU A 37 11.51 3.77 28.19
N VAL A 38 10.34 3.30 28.63
CA VAL A 38 9.96 3.35 30.06
C VAL A 38 9.74 2.01 30.70
N PHE A 39 9.12 1.07 30.00
CA PHE A 39 8.87 -0.25 30.57
C PHE A 39 10.06 -1.18 30.32
N GLY A 40 10.71 -1.03 29.18
CA GLY A 40 11.90 -1.75 28.77
C GLY A 40 13.15 -1.40 29.57
N ALA A 41 13.29 -0.16 30.05
CA ALA A 41 14.44 0.23 30.87
C ALA A 41 14.52 -0.60 32.18
N ARG A 42 13.38 -1.01 32.74
CA ARG A 42 13.29 -1.80 33.98
C ARG A 42 13.17 -3.31 33.75
N GLY A 43 12.56 -3.74 32.64
CA GLY A 43 12.30 -5.16 32.34
C GLY A 43 13.37 -5.89 31.52
N GLY A 44 14.55 -5.28 31.31
CA GLY A 44 15.63 -5.90 30.55
C GLY A 44 15.41 -5.92 29.02
N ALA A 45 16.21 -6.71 28.30
CA ALA A 45 16.26 -6.70 26.83
C ALA A 45 14.93 -7.11 26.18
N ALA A 46 14.25 -8.12 26.72
CA ALA A 46 12.96 -8.59 26.21
C ALA A 46 11.87 -7.51 26.33
N ALA A 47 11.79 -6.82 27.47
CA ALA A 47 10.83 -5.74 27.66
C ALA A 47 11.12 -4.54 26.74
N ARG A 48 12.39 -4.18 26.52
CA ARG A 48 12.76 -3.15 25.53
C ARG A 48 12.33 -3.52 24.13
N LEU A 49 12.48 -4.79 23.77
CA LEU A 49 12.09 -5.27 22.46
C LEU A 49 10.57 -5.25 22.26
N ALA A 50 9.80 -5.71 23.26
CA ALA A 50 8.34 -5.62 23.23
C ALA A 50 7.85 -4.17 23.14
N GLU A 51 8.42 -3.25 23.92
CA GLU A 51 8.10 -1.82 23.87
C GLU A 51 8.48 -1.21 22.50
N THR A 52 9.65 -1.55 21.97
CA THR A 52 10.08 -1.09 20.64
C THR A 52 9.12 -1.58 19.55
N PHE A 53 8.71 -2.85 19.60
CA PHE A 53 7.74 -3.41 18.67
C PHE A 53 6.40 -2.67 18.75
N HIS A 54 5.89 -2.42 19.96
CA HIS A 54 4.65 -1.68 20.17
C HIS A 54 4.72 -0.25 19.62
N LEU A 55 5.79 0.49 19.93
CA LEU A 55 5.96 1.86 19.43
C LEU A 55 6.06 1.91 17.90
N ARG A 56 6.75 0.95 17.28
CA ARG A 56 6.78 0.84 15.80
C ARG A 56 5.40 0.49 15.24
N LEU A 57 4.61 -0.34 15.90
CA LEU A 57 3.24 -0.66 15.47
C LEU A 57 2.34 0.58 15.53
N LEU A 58 2.44 1.38 16.59
CA LEU A 58 1.74 2.66 16.67
C LEU A 58 2.13 3.59 15.53
N MET A 59 3.42 3.66 15.17
CA MET A 59 3.86 4.44 14.01
C MET A 59 3.29 3.89 12.69
N ALA A 60 3.35 2.57 12.47
CA ALA A 60 2.78 1.93 11.28
C ALA A 60 1.29 2.25 11.12
N ARG A 61 0.52 2.13 12.20
CA ARG A 61 -0.88 2.54 12.27
C ARG A 61 -1.07 4.01 11.90
N GLN A 62 -0.25 4.91 12.46
CA GLN A 62 -0.32 6.32 12.14
C GLN A 62 0.00 6.62 10.66
N LEU A 63 0.98 5.94 10.04
CA LEU A 63 1.27 6.09 8.60
C LEU A 63 0.01 5.84 7.77
N VAL A 64 -0.63 4.69 7.99
CA VAL A 64 -1.84 4.29 7.25
C VAL A 64 -2.98 5.27 7.55
N GLN A 65 -3.16 5.68 8.80
CA GLN A 65 -4.22 6.61 9.21
C GLN A 65 -4.05 7.99 8.55
N ARG A 66 -2.82 8.50 8.46
CA ARG A 66 -2.54 9.80 7.83
C ARG A 66 -2.80 9.77 6.33
N VAL A 67 -2.36 8.71 5.64
CA VAL A 67 -2.65 8.52 4.22
C VAL A 67 -4.15 8.36 3.97
N GLU A 68 -4.83 7.54 4.77
CA GLU A 68 -6.27 7.36 4.70
C GLU A 68 -7.01 8.69 4.82
N ALA A 69 -6.68 9.50 5.84
CA ALA A 69 -7.30 10.80 6.04
C ALA A 69 -7.04 11.76 4.87
N ALA A 70 -5.83 11.78 4.32
CA ALA A 70 -5.48 12.60 3.17
C ALA A 70 -6.24 12.17 1.90
N VAL A 71 -6.28 10.86 1.61
CA VAL A 71 -7.04 10.31 0.48
C VAL A 71 -8.54 10.53 0.66
N ARG A 72 -9.06 10.45 1.90
CA ARG A 72 -10.47 10.70 2.20
C ARG A 72 -10.86 12.13 1.88
N LEU A 73 -9.98 13.09 2.18
CA LEU A 73 -10.19 14.52 1.94
C LEU A 73 -9.99 14.88 0.47
N ALA A 74 -8.89 14.43 -0.14
CA ALA A 74 -8.54 14.75 -1.53
C ALA A 74 -9.36 13.95 -2.56
N LYS A 75 -9.95 12.82 -2.16
CA LYS A 75 -10.60 11.85 -3.05
C LYS A 75 -9.68 11.35 -4.18
N ALA A 76 -8.38 11.36 -3.94
CA ALA A 76 -7.34 10.93 -4.87
C ALA A 76 -6.22 10.20 -4.13
N PRO A 77 -5.56 9.20 -4.76
CA PRO A 77 -4.37 8.57 -4.21
C PRO A 77 -3.11 9.43 -4.38
N PHE A 78 -2.04 9.04 -3.70
CA PHE A 78 -0.70 9.63 -3.86
C PHE A 78 0.02 9.04 -5.09
N LEU A 79 0.06 7.70 -5.20
CA LEU A 79 0.77 6.89 -6.20
C LEU A 79 2.31 6.97 -6.15
N ASP A 80 2.87 7.81 -5.28
CA ASP A 80 4.30 8.06 -5.18
C ASP A 80 4.83 7.99 -3.74
N LEU A 81 4.08 7.36 -2.82
CA LEU A 81 4.48 7.23 -1.42
C LEU A 81 5.82 6.53 -1.28
N THR A 82 6.70 7.17 -0.52
CA THR A 82 8.01 6.66 -0.08
C THR A 82 8.23 7.13 1.36
N PRO A 83 9.24 6.62 2.08
CA PRO A 83 9.55 7.11 3.42
C PRO A 83 9.75 8.62 3.51
N SER A 84 10.19 9.27 2.42
CA SER A 84 10.40 10.72 2.37
C SER A 84 9.11 11.55 2.44
N ALA A 85 7.95 10.94 2.17
CA ALA A 85 6.63 11.57 2.30
C ALA A 85 6.19 11.76 3.76
N PHE A 86 6.92 11.18 4.72
CA PHE A 86 6.57 11.22 6.13
C PHE A 86 7.60 12.00 6.94
N ARG A 87 7.13 12.60 8.03
CA ARG A 87 7.94 13.20 9.09
C ARG A 87 7.52 12.58 10.42
N VAL A 88 8.47 12.51 11.34
CA VAL A 88 8.21 12.07 12.71
C VAL A 88 8.43 13.26 13.62
N GLY A 89 7.34 13.72 14.22
CA GLY A 89 7.38 14.69 15.30
C GLY A 89 7.54 13.99 16.64
N LEU A 90 8.16 14.67 17.60
CA LEU A 90 8.16 14.28 19.00
C LEU A 90 7.41 15.36 19.77
N GLY A 91 6.54 14.95 20.70
CA GLY A 91 5.78 15.87 21.54
C GLY A 91 6.68 16.74 22.42
N ARG A 92 6.12 17.78 23.03
CA ARG A 92 6.88 18.60 23.99
C ARG A 92 7.19 17.78 25.26
N LEU A 93 8.45 17.78 25.68
CA LEU A 93 8.87 17.23 26.96
C LEU A 93 8.21 18.03 28.10
N GLY A 94 7.54 17.35 29.03
CA GLY A 94 6.83 17.97 30.16
C GLY A 94 5.41 17.44 30.41
N THR A 95 4.87 16.59 29.53
CA THR A 95 3.54 15.98 29.68
C THR A 95 3.53 14.72 30.57
N GLY A 96 4.64 14.42 31.24
CA GLY A 96 4.80 13.20 32.05
C GLY A 96 4.92 11.91 31.25
N LEU A 97 4.74 11.96 29.92
CA LEU A 97 4.93 10.81 29.04
C LEU A 97 6.39 10.71 28.57
N PRO A 98 6.88 9.48 28.35
CA PRO A 98 8.25 9.29 27.91
C PRO A 98 8.41 9.70 26.47
N GLY A 99 9.63 10.08 26.11
CA GLY A 99 9.84 10.80 24.89
C GLY A 99 9.33 10.11 23.62
N LEU A 100 9.72 8.85 23.39
CA LEU A 100 9.33 8.12 22.18
C LEU A 100 7.84 7.74 22.13
N TRP A 101 7.14 7.76 23.27
CA TRP A 101 5.69 7.53 23.32
C TRP A 101 4.87 8.72 22.82
N THR A 102 5.49 9.89 22.75
CA THR A 102 4.89 11.09 22.16
C THR A 102 5.17 11.21 20.67
N ALA A 103 5.82 10.22 20.06
CA ALA A 103 6.13 10.25 18.64
C ALA A 103 4.85 10.19 17.79
N HIS A 104 4.76 11.10 16.82
CA HIS A 104 3.65 11.16 15.90
C HIS A 104 4.12 11.30 14.46
N VAL A 105 3.34 10.72 13.54
CA VAL A 105 3.60 10.79 12.11
C VAL A 105 2.85 11.98 11.51
N GLU A 106 3.56 12.75 10.68
CA GLU A 106 3.02 13.81 9.83
C GLU A 106 3.30 13.50 8.36
N LEU A 107 2.40 13.93 7.48
CA LEU A 107 2.58 13.87 6.04
C LEU A 107 3.23 15.16 5.53
N ALA A 108 4.30 15.02 4.75
CA ALA A 108 5.03 16.13 4.15
C ALA A 108 4.49 16.54 2.77
N GLY A 109 3.49 15.82 2.23
CA GLY A 109 2.94 16.04 0.90
C GLY A 109 1.43 15.77 0.83
N TRP A 110 0.85 16.05 -0.32
CA TRP A 110 -0.58 15.88 -0.59
C TRP A 110 -0.81 14.95 -1.78
N PRO A 111 -1.94 14.20 -1.84
CA PRO A 111 -2.29 13.41 -3.01
C PRO A 111 -2.26 14.27 -4.28
N ALA A 112 -1.49 13.83 -5.28
CA ALA A 112 -1.31 14.55 -6.53
C ALA A 112 -1.89 13.80 -7.74
N ALA A 113 -2.39 12.58 -7.55
CA ALA A 113 -2.89 11.79 -8.67
C ALA A 113 -4.11 12.43 -9.32
N VAL A 114 -4.12 12.43 -10.65
CA VAL A 114 -5.19 12.97 -11.47
C VAL A 114 -6.01 11.83 -12.04
N ARG A 115 -7.33 11.95 -11.94
CA ARG A 115 -8.26 10.99 -12.53
C ARG A 115 -8.22 11.09 -14.05
N LEU A 116 -8.24 9.95 -14.73
CA LEU A 116 -8.32 9.94 -16.19
C LEU A 116 -9.68 10.51 -16.64
N PRO A 117 -9.69 11.45 -17.61
CA PRO A 117 -10.93 12.04 -18.12
C PRO A 117 -11.88 10.96 -18.67
N GLY A 118 -13.19 11.17 -18.50
CA GLY A 118 -14.22 10.28 -19.04
C GLY A 118 -14.55 9.05 -18.17
N LEU A 119 -13.68 8.66 -17.23
CA LEU A 119 -14.02 7.60 -16.26
C LEU A 119 -15.07 8.13 -15.28
N SER A 120 -16.26 7.52 -15.28
CA SER A 120 -17.33 7.87 -14.33
C SER A 120 -16.87 7.67 -12.89
N ALA A 121 -17.41 8.47 -11.96
CA ALA A 121 -17.14 8.34 -10.53
C ALA A 121 -17.38 6.91 -10.00
N GLU A 122 -18.21 6.12 -10.70
CA GLU A 122 -18.67 4.78 -10.37
C GLU A 122 -17.77 3.64 -10.89
N GLY A 123 -16.79 3.93 -11.75
CA GLY A 123 -15.98 2.89 -12.41
C GLY A 123 -14.88 2.25 -11.56
N GLY A 124 -14.50 2.83 -10.42
CA GLY A 124 -13.33 2.42 -9.63
C GLY A 124 -12.01 2.69 -10.39
N GLY A 125 -10.89 2.82 -9.69
CA GLY A 125 -9.56 2.99 -10.33
C GLY A 125 -9.44 4.18 -11.30
N GLY A 126 -8.40 4.14 -12.15
CA GLY A 126 -8.24 5.09 -13.25
C GLY A 126 -7.57 6.41 -12.90
N TYR A 127 -6.55 6.35 -12.05
CA TYR A 127 -5.71 7.49 -11.74
C TYR A 127 -4.41 7.44 -12.55
N ARG A 128 -3.79 8.60 -12.74
CA ARG A 128 -2.41 8.72 -13.18
C ARG A 128 -1.68 9.72 -12.32
N HIS A 129 -0.39 9.50 -12.11
CA HIS A 129 0.45 10.54 -11.54
C HIS A 129 0.72 11.62 -12.62
N PRO A 130 0.68 12.93 -12.30
CA PRO A 130 0.89 14.00 -13.27
C PRO A 130 2.32 14.03 -13.83
N VAL A 131 3.28 13.47 -13.10
CA VAL A 131 4.69 13.35 -13.49
C VAL A 131 5.03 11.89 -13.74
N LYS A 132 5.87 11.61 -14.75
CA LYS A 132 6.41 10.27 -14.99
C LYS A 132 7.20 9.80 -13.77
N LEU A 133 6.77 8.71 -13.17
CA LEU A 133 7.43 8.10 -12.02
C LEU A 133 8.56 7.18 -12.48
N SER A 134 9.67 7.19 -11.74
CA SER A 134 10.75 6.21 -11.91
C SER A 134 10.38 4.86 -11.28
N SER A 135 11.13 3.80 -11.60
CA SER A 135 11.08 2.56 -10.84
C SER A 135 11.45 2.81 -9.38
N SER A 136 10.80 2.07 -8.48
CA SER A 136 11.04 2.12 -7.04
C SER A 136 10.45 0.89 -6.38
N VAL A 137 11.12 0.34 -5.36
CA VAL A 137 10.59 -0.79 -4.57
C VAL A 137 9.27 -0.45 -3.86
N TYR A 138 9.03 0.83 -3.58
CA TYR A 138 7.79 1.30 -2.96
C TYR A 138 6.62 1.39 -3.94
N ARG A 139 6.86 1.23 -5.25
CA ARG A 139 5.83 1.34 -6.28
C ARG A 139 5.55 -0.03 -6.86
N LEU A 140 4.27 -0.29 -7.11
CA LEU A 140 3.87 -1.52 -7.76
C LEU A 140 4.22 -1.45 -9.25
N ASP A 141 4.85 -2.47 -9.84
CA ASP A 141 5.29 -2.45 -11.23
C ASP A 141 4.17 -2.10 -12.21
N ALA A 142 2.95 -2.57 -11.92
CA ALA A 142 1.75 -2.24 -12.68
C ALA A 142 1.56 -0.72 -12.84
N SER A 143 1.96 0.11 -11.87
CA SER A 143 1.84 1.58 -11.93
C SER A 143 2.79 2.28 -12.92
N ILE A 144 3.78 1.56 -13.47
CA ILE A 144 4.84 2.12 -14.32
C ILE A 144 4.64 1.72 -15.81
N GLN A 145 3.74 0.78 -16.10
CA GLN A 145 3.54 0.22 -17.44
C GLN A 145 2.62 1.08 -18.32
N HIS A 146 3.04 2.30 -18.65
CA HIS A 146 2.43 3.08 -19.74
C HIS A 146 3.11 2.68 -21.06
N ARG A 147 2.30 2.25 -22.04
CA ARG A 147 2.76 1.98 -23.40
C ARG A 147 1.98 2.83 -24.38
N SER A 148 2.67 3.46 -25.32
CA SER A 148 2.05 4.20 -26.41
C SER A 148 2.26 3.46 -27.72
N ALA A 149 1.27 3.51 -28.59
CA ALA A 149 1.30 2.88 -29.90
C ALA A 149 0.54 3.76 -30.92
N VAL A 150 0.85 3.54 -32.18
CA VAL A 150 0.08 4.05 -33.31
C VAL A 150 -0.48 2.86 -34.07
N GLY A 151 -1.77 2.90 -34.39
CA GLY A 151 -2.44 1.79 -35.04
C GLY A 151 -3.66 2.22 -35.83
N SER A 152 -4.42 1.23 -36.30
CA SER A 152 -5.71 1.46 -36.94
C SER A 152 -6.84 1.05 -36.01
N VAL A 153 -7.89 1.86 -35.95
CA VAL A 153 -9.11 1.57 -35.16
C VAL A 153 -10.26 1.32 -36.11
N ARG A 154 -10.98 0.22 -35.86
CA ARG A 154 -12.27 -0.05 -36.49
C ARG A 154 -13.38 0.01 -35.45
N LEU A 155 -14.30 0.95 -35.61
CA LEU A 155 -15.46 1.10 -34.73
C LEU A 155 -16.53 0.07 -35.10
N ARG A 156 -17.16 -0.53 -34.10
CA ARG A 156 -18.16 -1.59 -34.26
C ARG A 156 -19.57 -1.10 -33.94
N SER A 157 -19.73 -0.49 -32.78
CA SER A 157 -21.02 0.01 -32.33
C SER A 157 -20.87 1.25 -31.47
N LEU A 158 -21.93 2.04 -31.45
CA LEU A 158 -22.13 3.16 -30.54
C LEU A 158 -23.48 2.94 -29.86
N ASP A 159 -23.45 2.32 -28.68
CA ASP A 159 -24.65 1.95 -27.94
C ASP A 159 -25.11 3.14 -27.08
N GLU A 160 -26.39 3.48 -27.09
CA GLU A 160 -26.98 4.41 -26.11
C GLU A 160 -27.36 3.66 -24.85
N THR A 161 -26.78 4.03 -23.70
CA THR A 161 -27.02 3.38 -22.40
C THR A 161 -27.99 4.16 -21.50
N GLY A 162 -28.52 5.28 -22.01
CA GLY A 162 -29.53 6.12 -21.35
C GLY A 162 -28.97 7.43 -20.77
N GLY A 163 -29.83 8.45 -20.68
CA GLY A 163 -29.43 9.79 -20.20
C GLY A 163 -28.48 10.54 -21.14
N GLY A 164 -28.51 10.24 -22.44
CA GLY A 164 -27.59 10.84 -23.43
C GLY A 164 -26.14 10.35 -23.32
N ARG A 165 -25.90 9.23 -22.63
CA ARG A 165 -24.60 8.56 -22.56
C ARG A 165 -24.51 7.48 -23.61
N HIS A 166 -23.31 7.32 -24.14
CA HIS A 166 -22.99 6.34 -25.15
C HIS A 166 -21.79 5.49 -24.73
N ALA A 167 -21.78 4.23 -25.17
CA ALA A 167 -20.62 3.33 -25.10
C ALA A 167 -20.15 3.00 -26.52
N LEU A 168 -18.88 3.26 -26.80
CA LEU A 168 -18.24 3.01 -28.08
C LEU A 168 -17.46 1.70 -28.03
N GLU A 169 -17.80 0.76 -28.91
CA GLU A 169 -17.01 -0.46 -29.10
C GLU A 169 -16.15 -0.39 -30.36
N GLY A 170 -14.93 -0.91 -30.26
CA GLY A 170 -14.04 -0.99 -31.40
C GLY A 170 -12.92 -2.02 -31.22
N THR A 171 -12.17 -2.21 -32.29
CA THR A 171 -10.93 -2.98 -32.31
C THR A 171 -9.80 -2.04 -32.70
N LEU A 172 -8.73 -2.02 -31.91
CA LEU A 172 -7.46 -1.40 -32.25
C LEU A 172 -6.52 -2.48 -32.79
N ALA A 173 -5.96 -2.28 -33.97
CA ALA A 173 -4.86 -3.08 -34.51
C ALA A 173 -3.57 -2.25 -34.47
N ALA A 174 -2.57 -2.69 -33.70
CA ALA A 174 -1.28 -2.03 -33.60
C ALA A 174 -0.16 -2.98 -34.07
N GLY A 175 0.82 -2.44 -34.79
CA GLY A 175 1.92 -3.23 -35.37
C GLY A 175 2.85 -3.85 -34.32
N GLU A 176 2.98 -3.23 -33.16
CA GLU A 176 3.65 -3.83 -32.00
C GLU A 176 2.60 -4.46 -31.09
N ALA A 177 2.89 -5.63 -30.50
CA ALA A 177 1.94 -6.35 -29.66
C ALA A 177 1.60 -5.53 -28.41
N LEU A 178 0.52 -4.75 -28.46
CA LEU A 178 -0.20 -4.23 -27.31
C LEU A 178 -0.80 -5.42 -26.55
N LYS A 179 0.05 -6.16 -25.82
CA LYS A 179 -0.38 -7.20 -24.89
C LYS A 179 -1.08 -6.52 -23.72
N ALA A 180 -2.37 -6.28 -23.88
CA ALA A 180 -3.22 -5.80 -22.81
C ALA A 180 -3.46 -6.92 -21.78
N ALA A 181 -3.23 -6.60 -20.51
CA ALA A 181 -3.59 -7.48 -19.40
C ALA A 181 -4.99 -7.09 -18.86
N PRO A 182 -5.67 -8.01 -18.16
CA PRO A 182 -6.85 -7.65 -17.39
C PRO A 182 -6.56 -6.48 -16.44
N GLY A 183 -7.42 -5.47 -16.42
CA GLY A 183 -7.21 -4.25 -15.64
C GLY A 183 -6.35 -3.19 -16.33
N ASN A 184 -6.03 -3.34 -17.63
CA ASN A 184 -5.56 -2.20 -18.42
C ASN A 184 -6.73 -1.37 -18.96
N LEU A 185 -6.51 -0.05 -18.99
CA LEU A 185 -7.32 0.92 -19.71
C LEU A 185 -6.65 1.24 -21.03
N LEU A 186 -7.44 1.43 -22.07
CA LEU A 186 -7.01 1.92 -23.36
C LEU A 186 -7.51 3.34 -23.54
N ARG A 187 -6.62 4.28 -23.85
CA ARG A 187 -6.97 5.62 -24.29
C ARG A 187 -6.66 5.73 -25.77
N VAL A 188 -7.68 5.88 -26.62
CA VAL A 188 -7.52 6.13 -28.07
C VAL A 188 -7.89 7.57 -28.39
N VAL A 189 -7.18 8.21 -29.31
CA VAL A 189 -7.50 9.58 -29.76
C VAL A 189 -8.02 9.51 -31.19
N LEU A 190 -9.34 9.59 -31.34
CA LEU A 190 -10.02 9.46 -32.64
C LEU A 190 -10.17 10.83 -33.34
N PRO A 191 -9.88 10.95 -34.64
CA PRO A 191 -10.17 12.16 -35.41
C PRO A 191 -11.68 12.21 -35.75
N VAL A 192 -12.48 12.86 -34.93
CA VAL A 192 -13.94 12.93 -35.08
C VAL A 192 -14.37 14.37 -35.36
N ALA A 193 -15.13 14.59 -36.45
CA ALA A 193 -15.59 15.91 -36.87
C ALA A 193 -14.43 16.95 -36.98
N GLY A 194 -13.27 16.51 -37.46
CA GLY A 194 -12.08 17.36 -37.62
C GLY A 194 -11.38 17.74 -36.31
N GLN A 195 -11.71 17.10 -35.18
CA GLN A 195 -11.11 17.35 -33.87
C GLN A 195 -10.62 16.04 -33.22
N PRO A 196 -9.54 16.08 -32.42
CA PRO A 196 -9.11 14.93 -31.65
C PRO A 196 -10.07 14.64 -30.49
N LEU A 197 -10.68 13.46 -30.50
CA LEU A 197 -11.59 12.98 -29.45
C LEU A 197 -10.90 11.86 -28.63
N PRO A 198 -10.41 12.16 -27.41
CA PRO A 198 -9.88 11.12 -26.54
C PRO A 198 -11.01 10.26 -25.98
N VAL A 199 -10.95 8.95 -26.22
CA VAL A 199 -11.87 7.95 -25.68
C VAL A 199 -11.09 7.03 -24.75
N VAL A 200 -11.56 6.90 -23.51
CA VAL A 200 -11.04 5.94 -22.54
C VAL A 200 -11.93 4.70 -22.55
N ALA A 201 -11.32 3.53 -22.60
CA ALA A 201 -11.98 2.27 -22.76
C ALA A 201 -11.35 1.17 -21.90
N ARG A 202 -12.16 0.18 -21.54
CA ARG A 202 -11.69 -1.05 -20.93
C ARG A 202 -11.35 -2.03 -22.04
N VAL A 203 -10.22 -2.71 -21.90
CA VAL A 203 -9.85 -3.80 -22.80
C VAL A 203 -10.67 -5.03 -22.44
N SER A 204 -11.31 -5.62 -23.45
CA SER A 204 -12.05 -6.88 -23.30
C SER A 204 -11.19 -8.03 -23.82
N PRO A 205 -10.99 -9.10 -23.05
CA PRO A 205 -10.42 -10.33 -23.58
C PRO A 205 -11.46 -10.92 -24.55
N ALA A 206 -11.20 -10.81 -25.86
CA ALA A 206 -12.08 -11.35 -26.88
C ALA A 206 -11.37 -12.48 -27.62
N GLU A 207 -12.03 -13.64 -27.71
CA GLU A 207 -11.59 -14.75 -28.53
C GLU A 207 -11.65 -14.38 -30.03
N GLY A 208 -10.70 -14.89 -30.81
CA GLY A 208 -10.66 -14.72 -32.27
C GLY A 208 -10.09 -13.40 -32.79
N LEU A 209 -9.33 -12.65 -31.97
CA LEU A 209 -8.56 -11.49 -32.43
C LEU A 209 -7.23 -11.90 -33.06
N GLY A 210 -6.79 -11.15 -34.08
CA GLY A 210 -5.47 -11.32 -34.66
C GLY A 210 -4.34 -10.92 -33.69
N PRO A 211 -3.11 -11.38 -33.90
CA PRO A 211 -1.96 -10.92 -33.11
C PRO A 211 -1.80 -9.40 -33.23
N GLY A 212 -1.73 -8.69 -32.09
CA GLY A 212 -1.63 -7.22 -32.06
C GLY A 212 -2.97 -6.49 -32.10
N GLU A 213 -4.09 -7.20 -32.15
CA GLU A 213 -5.42 -6.62 -32.04
C GLU A 213 -5.94 -6.63 -30.60
N VAL A 214 -6.59 -5.54 -30.23
CA VAL A 214 -7.19 -5.35 -28.91
C VAL A 214 -8.62 -4.86 -29.09
N ARG A 215 -9.59 -5.62 -28.57
CA ARG A 215 -10.98 -5.16 -28.50
C ARG A 215 -11.19 -4.33 -27.26
N PHE A 216 -11.91 -3.23 -27.42
CA PHE A 216 -12.20 -2.32 -26.33
C PHE A 216 -13.66 -1.88 -26.33
N ARG A 217 -14.17 -1.57 -25.15
CA ARG A 217 -15.45 -0.89 -24.95
C ARG A 217 -15.21 0.36 -24.12
N SER A 218 -15.60 1.52 -24.63
CA SER A 218 -15.45 2.78 -23.92
C SER A 218 -16.24 2.76 -22.62
N VAL A 219 -15.77 3.52 -21.63
CA VAL A 219 -16.67 3.91 -20.54
C VAL A 219 -17.81 4.76 -21.09
N GLU A 220 -18.95 4.70 -20.41
CA GLU A 220 -20.12 5.49 -20.79
C GLU A 220 -19.80 6.97 -20.66
N THR A 221 -19.92 7.70 -21.77
CA THR A 221 -19.67 9.14 -21.81
C THR A 221 -20.71 9.85 -22.65
N THR A 222 -20.94 11.12 -22.35
CA THR A 222 -21.73 11.99 -23.22
C THR A 222 -20.83 12.49 -24.35
N PHE A 223 -21.30 12.35 -25.58
CA PHE A 223 -20.68 12.97 -26.75
C PHE A 223 -21.53 14.17 -27.17
N ALA A 224 -20.90 15.21 -27.71
CA ALA A 224 -21.67 16.28 -28.36
C ALA A 224 -22.44 15.69 -29.56
N ALA A 225 -23.60 16.28 -29.90
CA ALA A 225 -24.47 15.74 -30.95
C ALA A 225 -23.74 15.56 -32.30
N ASN A 226 -22.89 16.53 -32.68
CA ASN A 226 -22.04 16.44 -33.87
C ASN A 226 -21.00 15.31 -33.79
N GLN A 227 -20.41 15.07 -32.62
CA GLN A 227 -19.47 13.97 -32.40
C GLN A 227 -20.18 12.61 -32.48
N ALA A 228 -21.38 12.49 -31.89
CA ALA A 228 -22.16 11.26 -31.94
C ALA A 228 -22.57 10.90 -33.37
N THR A 229 -23.01 11.87 -34.18
CA THR A 229 -23.31 11.66 -35.60
C THR A 229 -22.07 11.23 -36.38
N ALA A 230 -20.95 11.94 -36.22
CA ALA A 230 -19.70 11.60 -36.90
C ALA A 230 -19.17 10.20 -36.49
N LEU A 231 -19.31 9.81 -35.21
CA LEU A 231 -18.97 8.46 -34.75
C LEU A 231 -19.84 7.39 -35.40
N LYS A 232 -21.14 7.66 -35.60
CA LYS A 232 -22.06 6.74 -36.31
C LYS A 232 -21.67 6.56 -37.77
N GLU A 233 -21.20 7.62 -38.44
CA GLU A 233 -20.71 7.56 -39.83
C GLU A 233 -19.39 6.78 -39.96
N LEU A 234 -18.57 6.77 -38.90
CA LEU A 234 -17.29 6.04 -38.85
C LEU A 234 -17.44 4.55 -38.50
N LEU A 235 -18.66 4.06 -38.23
CA LEU A 235 -18.88 2.64 -37.92
C LEU A 235 -18.49 1.75 -39.12
N GLY A 236 -17.67 0.73 -38.85
CA GLY A 236 -17.14 -0.19 -39.87
C GLY A 236 -15.96 0.35 -40.68
N VAL A 237 -15.68 1.66 -40.63
CA VAL A 237 -14.54 2.29 -41.32
C VAL A 237 -13.26 2.04 -40.53
N SER A 238 -12.15 1.77 -41.24
CA SER A 238 -10.81 1.73 -40.64
C SER A 238 -10.27 3.14 -40.55
N ILE A 239 -9.90 3.56 -39.35
CA ILE A 239 -9.28 4.86 -39.08
C ILE A 239 -7.80 4.58 -38.79
N ASP A 240 -6.92 4.99 -39.70
CA ASP A 240 -5.48 4.75 -39.58
C ASP A 240 -4.79 5.85 -38.77
N GLU A 241 -3.53 5.61 -38.38
CA GLU A 241 -2.67 6.54 -37.62
C GLU A 241 -3.24 7.03 -36.27
N VAL A 242 -4.13 6.23 -35.67
CA VAL A 242 -4.74 6.53 -34.36
C VAL A 242 -3.70 6.36 -33.25
N GLN A 243 -3.52 7.42 -32.46
CA GLN A 243 -2.70 7.39 -31.25
C GLN A 243 -3.44 6.62 -30.14
N ALA A 244 -2.75 5.66 -29.53
CA ALA A 244 -3.29 4.84 -28.47
C ALA A 244 -2.31 4.74 -27.30
N ASP A 245 -2.82 4.88 -26.07
CA ASP A 245 -2.09 4.64 -24.84
C ASP A 245 -2.73 3.48 -24.08
N LEU A 246 -1.95 2.46 -23.77
CA LEU A 246 -2.32 1.44 -22.80
C LEU A 246 -1.84 1.89 -21.42
N LEU A 247 -2.80 2.10 -20.54
CA LEU A 247 -2.61 2.61 -19.18
C LEU A 247 -2.97 1.50 -18.18
N PRO A 248 -2.27 1.37 -17.05
CA PRO A 248 -2.69 0.49 -15.98
C PRO A 248 -3.85 1.10 -15.20
N GLU A 249 -4.85 0.31 -14.82
CA GLU A 249 -5.88 0.75 -13.88
C GLU A 249 -5.30 0.75 -12.47
N ILE A 250 -4.87 1.93 -12.02
CA ILE A 250 -4.29 2.14 -10.69
C ILE A 250 -5.16 3.04 -9.82
N GLY A 251 -5.02 2.91 -8.51
CA GLY A 251 -5.76 3.67 -7.51
C GLY A 251 -5.14 3.60 -6.11
N PRO A 252 -5.91 3.91 -5.05
CA PRO A 252 -5.42 3.90 -3.66
C PRO A 252 -4.88 2.55 -3.16
N ALA A 253 -5.18 1.44 -3.82
CA ALA A 253 -4.54 0.16 -3.50
C ALA A 253 -3.02 0.18 -3.74
N CYS A 254 -2.53 1.01 -4.66
CA CYS A 254 -1.10 1.26 -4.83
C CYS A 254 -0.48 1.94 -3.61
N ASP A 255 -1.19 2.88 -2.97
CA ASP A 255 -0.72 3.54 -1.76
C ASP A 255 -0.65 2.55 -0.58
N LEU A 256 -1.62 1.63 -0.48
CA LEU A 256 -1.61 0.56 0.51
C LEU A 256 -0.40 -0.37 0.32
N PHE A 257 -0.07 -0.72 -0.93
CA PHE A 257 1.16 -1.46 -1.25
C PHE A 257 2.40 -0.69 -0.77
N SER A 258 2.52 0.59 -1.12
CA SER A 258 3.66 1.43 -0.70
C SER A 258 3.78 1.49 0.82
N LEU A 259 2.66 1.63 1.54
CA LEU A 259 2.63 1.58 3.01
C LEU A 259 3.10 0.23 3.55
N GLY A 260 2.68 -0.88 2.93
CA GLY A 260 3.16 -2.22 3.27
C GLY A 260 4.67 -2.36 3.13
N VAL A 261 5.25 -1.84 2.04
CA VAL A 261 6.70 -1.82 1.82
C VAL A 261 7.42 -0.96 2.86
N ILE A 262 6.89 0.22 3.21
CA ILE A 262 7.46 1.08 4.26
C ILE A 262 7.42 0.38 5.63
N VAL A 263 6.32 -0.32 5.94
CA VAL A 263 6.22 -1.11 7.18
C VAL A 263 7.19 -2.30 7.13
N ALA A 264 7.36 -2.97 5.99
CA ALA A 264 8.36 -4.02 5.82
C ALA A 264 9.78 -3.48 6.08
N GLU A 265 10.12 -2.30 5.54
CA GLU A 265 11.39 -1.63 5.82
C GLU A 265 11.57 -1.38 7.33
N PHE A 266 10.51 -0.90 8.00
CA PHE A 266 10.56 -0.61 9.43
C PHE A 266 10.69 -1.82 10.35
N PHE A 267 10.27 -3.02 9.93
CA PHE A 267 10.24 -4.19 10.82
C PHE A 267 11.16 -5.33 10.40
N LEU A 268 11.39 -5.50 9.10
CA LEU A 268 12.01 -6.69 8.52
C LEU A 268 13.43 -6.42 8.01
N VAL A 269 13.85 -5.16 7.92
CA VAL A 269 15.19 -4.79 7.46
C VAL A 269 16.12 -4.52 8.64
N SER A 270 17.30 -5.11 8.56
CA SER A 270 18.36 -5.07 9.57
C SER A 270 19.72 -4.96 8.89
N ASP A 271 20.83 -4.85 9.62
CA ASP A 271 22.17 -4.85 9.01
C ASP A 271 22.50 -6.16 8.27
N GLY A 272 21.77 -7.24 8.55
CA GLY A 272 21.96 -8.55 7.94
C GLY A 272 21.09 -8.81 6.70
N ASN A 273 20.32 -7.84 6.20
CA ASN A 273 19.55 -7.97 4.96
C ASN A 273 19.18 -6.61 4.36
N THR A 274 18.74 -6.64 3.11
CA THR A 274 18.23 -5.48 2.39
C THR A 274 16.70 -5.48 2.33
N LEU A 275 16.11 -4.31 2.02
CA LEU A 275 14.68 -4.22 1.74
C LEU A 275 14.26 -5.10 0.55
N ALA A 276 15.13 -5.23 -0.46
CA ALA A 276 14.86 -6.08 -1.62
C ALA A 276 14.70 -7.55 -1.21
N GLU A 277 15.62 -8.08 -0.39
CA GLU A 277 15.54 -9.44 0.15
C GLU A 277 14.29 -9.62 1.02
N ALA A 278 13.98 -8.66 1.92
CA ALA A 278 12.78 -8.75 2.75
C ALA A 278 11.48 -8.77 1.93
N MET A 279 11.41 -7.96 0.87
CA MET A 279 10.24 -7.92 -0.01
C MET A 279 10.12 -9.15 -0.91
N ASP A 280 11.25 -9.73 -1.35
CA ASP A 280 11.25 -10.98 -2.12
C ASP A 280 10.69 -12.14 -1.29
N GLU A 281 11.10 -12.23 -0.03
CA GLU A 281 10.58 -13.20 0.94
C GLU A 281 9.10 -12.96 1.24
N CYS A 282 8.67 -11.71 1.40
CA CYS A 282 7.24 -11.38 1.55
C CYS A 282 6.41 -11.80 0.33
N ARG A 283 6.93 -11.59 -0.90
CA ARG A 283 6.25 -12.02 -2.14
C ARG A 283 6.19 -13.54 -2.27
N SER A 284 7.27 -14.22 -1.92
CA SER A 284 7.33 -15.69 -1.89
C SER A 284 6.31 -16.26 -0.89
N LEU A 285 6.19 -15.66 0.29
CA LEU A 285 5.17 -16.03 1.27
C LEU A 285 3.74 -15.72 0.78
N ALA A 286 3.54 -14.60 0.08
CA ALA A 286 2.25 -14.27 -0.55
C ALA A 286 1.81 -15.34 -1.56
N ALA A 287 2.74 -15.79 -2.41
CA ALA A 287 2.51 -16.83 -3.39
C ALA A 287 2.16 -18.17 -2.72
N ALA A 288 2.88 -18.54 -1.65
CA ALA A 288 2.59 -19.75 -0.88
C ALA A 288 1.18 -19.73 -0.24
N LEU A 289 0.73 -18.57 0.26
CA LEU A 289 -0.65 -18.41 0.76
C LEU A 289 -1.69 -18.58 -0.34
N ALA A 290 -1.41 -18.02 -1.53
CA ALA A 290 -2.31 -18.12 -2.68
C ALA A 290 -2.41 -19.56 -3.20
N GLU A 291 -1.29 -20.27 -3.30
CA GLU A 291 -1.24 -21.68 -3.67
C GLU A 291 -1.99 -22.56 -2.67
N ALA A 292 -1.87 -22.25 -1.38
CA ALA A 292 -2.62 -22.93 -0.32
C ALA A 292 -4.12 -22.53 -0.24
N GLY A 293 -4.60 -21.65 -1.12
CA GLY A 293 -6.00 -21.21 -1.15
C GLY A 293 -6.44 -20.46 0.10
N VAL A 294 -5.51 -19.82 0.82
CA VAL A 294 -5.78 -19.16 2.09
C VAL A 294 -6.53 -17.85 1.84
N ASP A 295 -7.63 -17.66 2.57
CA ASP A 295 -8.40 -16.42 2.56
C ASP A 295 -7.86 -15.37 3.56
N ALA A 296 -8.47 -14.19 3.53
CA ALA A 296 -8.10 -13.07 4.41
C ALA A 296 -8.20 -13.42 5.91
N ALA A 297 -9.21 -14.18 6.31
CA ALA A 297 -9.47 -14.50 7.71
C ALA A 297 -8.45 -15.49 8.29
N GLY A 298 -7.99 -16.44 7.48
CA GLY A 298 -7.00 -17.46 7.85
C GLY A 298 -5.54 -17.03 7.71
N ALA A 299 -5.26 -15.92 7.04
CA ALA A 299 -3.90 -15.52 6.64
C ALA A 299 -2.89 -15.49 7.79
N ALA A 300 -3.22 -14.86 8.92
CA ALA A 300 -2.30 -14.74 10.05
C ALA A 300 -1.95 -16.11 10.68
N ALA A 301 -2.93 -17.01 10.79
CA ALA A 301 -2.70 -18.36 11.30
C ALA A 301 -1.88 -19.20 10.31
N ALA A 302 -2.17 -19.08 9.02
CA ALA A 302 -1.44 -19.77 7.96
C ALA A 302 0.03 -19.33 7.88
N VAL A 303 0.31 -18.03 7.91
CA VAL A 303 1.68 -17.49 7.94
C VAL A 303 2.46 -18.03 9.13
N ARG A 304 1.85 -18.01 10.33
CA ARG A 304 2.49 -18.56 11.53
C ARG A 304 2.79 -20.06 11.39
N ARG A 305 1.86 -20.83 10.82
CA ARG A 305 2.04 -22.26 10.59
C ARG A 305 3.18 -22.51 9.60
N MET A 306 3.16 -21.83 8.45
CA MET A 306 4.22 -21.93 7.43
C MET A 306 5.59 -21.59 8.00
N ALA A 307 5.68 -20.56 8.85
CA ALA A 307 6.93 -20.20 9.51
C ALA A 307 7.42 -21.24 10.54
N GLY A 308 6.52 -22.02 11.13
CA GLY A 308 6.88 -23.15 11.99
C GLY A 308 7.28 -24.40 11.21
N GLU A 309 6.79 -24.56 9.98
CA GLU A 309 7.09 -25.69 9.09
C GLU A 309 8.39 -25.49 8.29
N ASP A 310 8.69 -24.25 7.90
CA ASP A 310 9.89 -23.88 7.15
C ASP A 310 10.70 -22.80 7.88
N ALA A 311 11.86 -23.22 8.39
CA ALA A 311 12.81 -22.37 9.12
C ALA A 311 13.36 -21.21 8.29
N ARG A 312 13.24 -21.25 6.95
CA ARG A 312 13.57 -20.12 6.07
C ARG A 312 12.80 -18.87 6.49
N TRP A 313 11.51 -18.98 6.80
CA TRP A 313 10.68 -17.83 7.12
C TRP A 313 11.07 -17.20 8.45
N GLU A 314 11.30 -17.99 9.50
CA GLU A 314 11.79 -17.45 10.79
C GLU A 314 13.15 -16.74 10.60
N LYS A 315 14.05 -17.31 9.80
CA LYS A 315 15.35 -16.68 9.50
C LYS A 315 15.20 -15.38 8.70
N ALA A 316 14.34 -15.36 7.68
CA ALA A 316 14.18 -14.23 6.79
C ALA A 316 13.34 -13.11 7.41
N LEU A 317 12.19 -13.47 8.00
CA LEU A 317 11.11 -12.57 8.37
C LEU A 317 10.81 -12.61 9.88
N GLY A 318 11.57 -13.33 10.71
CA GLY A 318 11.33 -13.48 12.14
C GLY A 318 11.65 -12.23 12.99
N PRO A 319 11.26 -12.21 14.27
CA PRO A 319 11.38 -11.05 15.16
C PRO A 319 12.83 -10.66 15.45
N ALA A 320 13.79 -11.55 15.17
CA ALA A 320 15.22 -11.27 15.22
C ALA A 320 15.62 -10.07 14.36
N ARG A 321 14.83 -9.72 13.33
CA ARG A 321 15.04 -8.54 12.48
C ARG A 321 14.91 -7.21 13.23
N LEU A 322 14.30 -7.22 14.42
CA LEU A 322 14.30 -6.07 15.32
C LEU A 322 15.56 -5.96 16.19
N LEU A 323 16.48 -6.95 16.18
CA LEU A 323 17.71 -7.03 17.01
C LEU A 323 19.01 -6.84 16.18
N ASP A 324 20.04 -6.26 16.82
CA ASP A 324 21.26 -5.80 16.15
C ASP A 324 22.17 -7.01 16.23
N GLY A 325 22.66 -7.51 15.10
CA GLY A 325 23.45 -8.75 15.09
C GLY A 325 22.64 -10.04 15.12
N GLY A 326 21.31 -10.00 14.95
CA GLY A 326 20.51 -11.18 14.61
C GLY A 326 20.35 -12.24 15.71
N GLU A 327 20.34 -11.85 17.00
CA GLU A 327 20.12 -12.80 18.10
C GLU A 327 18.67 -13.32 18.10
N THR A 328 18.44 -14.49 17.50
CA THR A 328 17.09 -15.02 17.24
C THR A 328 16.35 -15.48 18.50
N ALA A 329 17.04 -16.18 19.41
CA ALA A 329 16.39 -16.87 20.53
C ALA A 329 15.82 -15.93 21.61
N GLY A 330 16.39 -14.74 21.79
CA GLY A 330 15.86 -13.72 22.69
C GLY A 330 14.63 -13.02 22.12
N ALA A 331 14.59 -12.82 20.79
CA ALA A 331 13.53 -12.07 20.13
C ALA A 331 12.18 -12.81 20.11
N SER A 332 12.19 -14.08 19.73
CA SER A 332 10.97 -14.89 19.62
C SER A 332 10.34 -15.21 20.99
N ARG A 333 11.09 -15.03 22.09
CA ARG A 333 10.56 -15.07 23.47
C ARG A 333 9.94 -13.75 23.91
N ALA A 334 10.45 -12.63 23.41
CA ALA A 334 9.99 -11.29 23.80
C ALA A 334 8.71 -10.87 23.10
N ILE A 335 8.48 -11.33 21.87
CA ILE A 335 7.31 -11.00 21.06
C ILE A 335 6.54 -12.27 20.77
N ALA A 336 5.27 -12.32 21.19
CA ALA A 336 4.41 -13.47 20.92
C ALA A 336 4.32 -13.74 19.40
N GLY A 337 4.45 -15.01 19.00
CA GLY A 337 4.39 -15.37 17.58
C GLY A 337 3.08 -14.96 16.90
N SER A 338 1.96 -14.90 17.62
CA SER A 338 0.69 -14.38 17.09
C SER A 338 0.74 -12.88 16.74
N LEU A 339 1.51 -12.08 17.47
CA LEU A 339 1.71 -10.66 17.18
C LEU A 339 2.64 -10.48 15.98
N TRP A 340 3.79 -11.14 16.01
CA TRP A 340 4.80 -11.00 14.97
C TRP A 340 4.31 -11.50 13.61
N TRP A 341 3.80 -12.74 13.56
CA TRP A 341 3.30 -13.32 12.32
C TRP A 341 1.97 -12.69 11.86
N GLY A 342 1.21 -12.10 12.79
CA GLY A 342 0.07 -11.24 12.45
C GLY A 342 0.50 -9.98 11.68
N LEU A 343 1.59 -9.33 12.10
CA LEU A 343 2.16 -8.19 11.36
C LEU A 343 2.72 -8.61 10.00
N VAL A 344 3.46 -9.73 9.93
CA VAL A 344 3.99 -10.22 8.64
C VAL A 344 2.84 -10.55 7.68
N ALA A 345 1.78 -11.20 8.16
CA ALA A 345 0.58 -11.44 7.36
C ALA A 345 -0.07 -10.12 6.89
N TRP A 346 -0.14 -9.10 7.75
CA TRP A 346 -0.62 -7.77 7.37
C TRP A 346 0.21 -7.18 6.22
N ILE A 347 1.55 -7.22 6.31
CA ILE A 347 2.47 -6.73 5.27
C ILE A 347 2.23 -7.47 3.96
N VAL A 348 2.22 -8.81 3.98
CA VAL A 348 2.03 -9.65 2.79
C VAL A 348 0.70 -9.35 2.09
N ARG A 349 -0.37 -9.14 2.85
CA ARG A 349 -1.71 -8.85 2.31
C ARG A 349 -1.84 -7.47 1.68
N THR A 350 -0.90 -6.55 1.90
CA THR A 350 -0.87 -5.26 1.20
C THR A 350 -0.50 -5.39 -0.27
N ILE A 351 0.03 -6.53 -0.71
CA ILE A 351 0.40 -6.81 -2.10
C ILE A 351 -0.88 -7.07 -2.92
N PRO A 352 -1.33 -6.13 -3.77
CA PRO A 352 -2.62 -6.28 -4.43
C PRO A 352 -2.57 -7.40 -5.47
N GLY A 353 -3.58 -8.26 -5.45
CA GLY A 353 -3.71 -9.35 -6.42
C GLY A 353 -2.74 -10.52 -6.21
N ALA A 354 -2.04 -10.60 -5.08
CA ALA A 354 -1.17 -11.74 -4.78
C ALA A 354 -1.94 -13.05 -4.55
N GLY A 355 -3.22 -12.96 -4.16
CA GLY A 355 -4.09 -14.11 -3.88
C GLY A 355 -5.32 -13.71 -3.06
N PRO A 356 -6.19 -14.67 -2.70
CA PRO A 356 -7.45 -14.42 -1.97
C PRO A 356 -7.28 -13.75 -0.60
N ALA A 357 -6.11 -13.90 0.03
CA ALA A 357 -5.79 -13.24 1.29
C ALA A 357 -5.53 -11.72 1.16
N SER A 358 -5.20 -11.23 -0.04
CA SER A 358 -4.82 -9.82 -0.25
C SER A 358 -5.97 -8.88 0.15
N PHE A 359 -5.65 -7.72 0.74
CA PHE A 359 -6.66 -6.70 1.05
C PHE A 359 -7.37 -6.18 -0.20
N ARG A 360 -6.69 -6.22 -1.35
CA ARG A 360 -7.18 -5.73 -2.64
C ARG A 360 -6.87 -6.73 -3.75
N ARG A 361 -7.81 -6.90 -4.67
CA ARG A 361 -7.72 -7.83 -5.81
C ARG A 361 -6.73 -7.34 -6.88
N GLY A 362 -6.44 -6.05 -6.91
CA GLY A 362 -5.52 -5.48 -7.87
C GLY A 362 -5.21 -4.01 -7.61
N PRO A 363 -4.32 -3.41 -8.44
CA PRO A 363 -3.84 -2.03 -8.26
C PRO A 363 -4.94 -0.97 -8.33
N GLY A 364 -6.00 -1.22 -9.09
CA GLY A 364 -7.15 -0.34 -9.28
C GLY A 364 -8.35 -0.65 -8.40
N ASP A 365 -8.28 -1.71 -7.58
CA ASP A 365 -9.39 -2.16 -6.74
C ASP A 365 -9.64 -1.17 -5.60
N ALA A 366 -10.56 -0.25 -5.82
CA ALA A 366 -10.98 0.74 -4.85
C ALA A 366 -12.46 1.09 -5.06
N PRO A 367 -13.25 1.24 -3.97
CA PRO A 367 -14.62 1.69 -4.08
C PRO A 367 -14.69 3.04 -4.80
N PRO A 368 -15.46 3.15 -5.89
CA PRO A 368 -15.43 4.31 -6.78
C PRO A 368 -15.71 5.65 -6.09
N THR A 369 -16.67 5.65 -5.17
CA THR A 369 -17.12 6.84 -4.42
C THR A 369 -16.43 7.01 -3.05
N ARG A 370 -15.65 6.00 -2.61
CA ARG A 370 -14.97 5.97 -1.32
C ARG A 370 -13.54 5.45 -1.47
N PRO A 371 -12.64 6.20 -2.16
CA PRO A 371 -11.27 5.76 -2.39
C PRO A 371 -10.51 5.42 -1.09
N ALA A 372 -10.78 6.14 -0.01
CA ALA A 372 -10.15 5.90 1.29
C ALA A 372 -10.63 4.63 2.01
N ALA A 373 -11.75 4.02 1.58
CA ALA A 373 -12.20 2.75 2.14
C ALA A 373 -11.22 1.60 1.88
N VAL A 374 -10.25 1.81 0.97
CA VAL A 374 -9.14 0.90 0.74
C VAL A 374 -8.38 0.57 2.04
N PHE A 375 -8.30 1.52 2.98
CA PHE A 375 -7.48 1.42 4.19
C PHE A 375 -8.24 0.96 5.44
N GLU A 376 -9.57 0.84 5.41
CA GLU A 376 -10.40 0.58 6.60
C GLU A 376 -10.08 -0.78 7.26
N GLU A 377 -10.06 -1.85 6.49
CA GLU A 377 -9.73 -3.18 6.99
C GLU A 377 -8.25 -3.28 7.44
N PRO A 378 -7.25 -2.81 6.66
CA PRO A 378 -5.87 -2.72 7.14
C PRO A 378 -5.72 -1.96 8.47
N LEU A 379 -6.44 -0.85 8.66
CA LEU A 379 -6.41 -0.07 9.90
C LEU A 379 -7.01 -0.85 11.07
N LYS A 380 -8.15 -1.51 10.87
CA LYS A 380 -8.80 -2.33 11.91
C LYS A 380 -7.87 -3.46 12.40
N GLU A 381 -7.10 -4.06 11.50
CA GLU A 381 -6.12 -5.08 11.87
C GLU A 381 -4.92 -4.52 12.62
N LEU A 382 -4.40 -3.35 12.20
CA LEU A 382 -3.34 -2.66 12.95
C LEU A 382 -3.83 -2.21 14.33
N ASP A 383 -5.08 -1.74 14.47
CA ASP A 383 -5.69 -1.42 15.76
C ASP A 383 -5.68 -2.64 16.68
N ARG A 384 -6.05 -3.82 16.15
CA ARG A 384 -6.01 -5.09 16.90
C ARG A 384 -4.58 -5.45 17.32
N LEU A 385 -3.60 -5.35 16.42
CA LEU A 385 -2.19 -5.62 16.74
C LEU A 385 -1.63 -4.62 17.76
N CYS A 386 -2.03 -3.35 17.69
CA CYS A 386 -1.67 -2.32 18.68
C CYS A 386 -2.26 -2.64 20.05
N ALA A 387 -3.53 -3.04 20.13
CA ALA A 387 -4.17 -3.42 21.38
C ALA A 387 -3.51 -4.67 22.02
N LEU A 388 -3.23 -5.70 21.22
CA LEU A 388 -2.56 -6.91 21.70
C LEU A 388 -1.10 -6.66 22.13
N SER A 389 -0.38 -5.78 21.42
CA SER A 389 0.99 -5.41 21.80
C SER A 389 1.04 -4.51 23.04
N ALA A 390 0.03 -3.65 23.24
CA ALA A 390 -0.08 -2.85 24.46
C ALA A 390 -0.17 -3.75 25.70
N ALA A 391 -0.98 -4.81 25.67
CA ALA A 391 -1.08 -5.77 26.77
C ALA A 391 0.26 -6.48 27.10
N ALA A 392 1.17 -6.60 26.13
CA ALA A 392 2.50 -7.16 26.34
C ALA A 392 3.50 -6.16 26.95
N VAL A 393 3.29 -4.86 26.74
CA VAL A 393 4.13 -3.78 27.29
C VAL A 393 3.66 -3.35 28.67
N PHE A 394 2.34 -3.32 28.86
CA PHE A 394 1.68 -3.02 30.12
C PHE A 394 1.04 -4.30 30.65
N PRO A 395 1.81 -5.23 31.25
CA PRO A 395 1.20 -6.32 31.98
C PRO A 395 0.30 -5.70 33.04
N GLU A 396 -0.97 -6.11 33.07
CA GLU A 396 -1.93 -5.66 34.09
C GLU A 396 -1.24 -5.74 35.45
N PRO A 397 -1.16 -4.63 36.22
CA PRO A 397 -0.62 -4.72 37.56
C PRO A 397 -1.51 -5.69 38.36
N ALA A 398 -0.93 -6.39 39.33
CA ALA A 398 -1.65 -7.26 40.27
C ALA A 398 -2.89 -6.59 40.90
N ALA A 399 -2.98 -5.26 40.86
CA ALA A 399 -4.15 -4.47 41.22
C ALA A 399 -5.44 -4.84 40.45
N ASP A 400 -5.40 -5.33 39.20
CA ASP A 400 -6.61 -5.79 38.49
C ASP A 400 -7.06 -7.19 38.93
N ALA A 401 -6.13 -8.00 39.46
CA ALA A 401 -6.50 -9.23 40.16
C ALA A 401 -7.12 -8.90 41.52
N GLU A 402 -6.58 -7.90 42.23
CA GLU A 402 -7.10 -7.40 43.50
C GLU A 402 -8.48 -6.73 43.32
N LEU A 403 -8.69 -5.95 42.26
CA LEU A 403 -9.98 -5.33 41.92
C LEU A 403 -11.02 -6.39 41.52
N ARG A 404 -10.63 -7.42 40.74
CA ARG A 404 -11.49 -8.56 40.42
C ARG A 404 -11.85 -9.37 41.65
N GLU A 405 -10.90 -9.60 42.56
CA GLU A 405 -11.12 -10.26 43.85
C GLU A 405 -12.07 -9.44 44.74
N LEU A 406 -11.90 -8.12 44.78
CA LEU A 406 -12.76 -7.19 45.53
C LEU A 406 -14.19 -7.18 44.97
N VAL A 407 -14.34 -7.08 43.64
CA VAL A 407 -15.64 -7.13 42.96
C VAL A 407 -16.32 -8.49 43.17
N ARG A 408 -15.56 -9.59 43.25
CA ARG A 408 -16.10 -10.91 43.58
C ARG A 408 -16.61 -10.97 45.02
N ARG A 409 -15.88 -10.39 45.99
CA ARG A 409 -16.29 -10.31 47.40
C ARG A 409 -17.52 -9.45 47.67
N PHE A 410 -17.84 -8.49 46.80
CA PHE A 410 -19.06 -7.68 46.92
C PHE A 410 -20.28 -8.27 46.21
N ARG A 411 -20.11 -9.43 45.55
CA ARG A 411 -21.17 -10.10 44.77
C ARG A 411 -21.72 -11.36 45.45
N ASP A 412 -21.00 -11.85 46.46
CA ASP A 412 -21.46 -12.80 47.48
C ASP A 412 -21.90 -12.02 48.73
#